data_AF-A0A6M0Q4M1-F1
#
_entry.id   AF-A0A6M0Q4M1-F1
#
_cell.length_a   1.000
_cell.length_b   1.000
_cell.length_c   1.000
_cell.angle_alpha   90.00
_cell.angle_beta   90.00
_cell.angle_gamma   90.00
#
_symmetry.space_group_name_H-M   'P 1'
#
loop_
_entity.id
_entity.type
_entity.pdbx_description
1 polymer ?
#
loop_
_entity_poly.entity_id
_entity_poly.type
_entity_poly.pdbx_seq_one_letter_code
_entity_poly.pdbx_strand_id
1 'polypeptide(L)' 'MTDNKDMPDFDSLSDRVIAEPTEKPIFAMKTKLDPETPEEDNPYYKENISQEERKKLDEYFGKS' A
#
# COMPACT_ATOMS: atom_id res chain seq x y z
N MET A 1 38.32 -12.16 28.57
CA MET A 1 37.09 -11.84 27.82
C MET A 1 37.36 -12.29 26.40
N THR A 2 36.77 -13.41 26.00
CA THR A 2 36.97 -13.97 24.66
C THR A 2 36.09 -13.21 23.70
N ASP A 3 36.70 -12.43 22.81
CA ASP A 3 36.04 -11.78 21.69
C ASP A 3 35.30 -12.85 20.87
N ASN A 4 33.98 -12.76 20.81
CA ASN A 4 33.16 -13.58 19.93
C ASN A 4 33.41 -13.12 18.49
N LYS A 5 34.32 -13.80 17.79
CA LYS A 5 34.72 -13.50 16.40
C LYS A 5 33.60 -13.60 15.37
N ASP A 6 32.43 -14.12 15.74
CA ASP A 6 31.29 -14.33 14.85
C ASP A 6 30.20 -13.26 14.99
N MET A 7 30.42 -12.20 15.76
CA MET A 7 29.44 -11.11 15.89
C MET A 7 29.66 -10.08 14.77
N PRO A 8 28.65 -9.81 13.91
CA PRO A 8 28.78 -8.80 12.87
C PRO A 8 28.96 -7.42 13.49
N ASP A 9 29.81 -6.59 12.87
CA ASP A 9 30.07 -5.21 13.29
C ASP A 9 28.97 -4.23 12.85
N PHE A 10 28.01 -4.71 12.04
CA PHE A 10 26.85 -3.99 11.52
C PHE A 10 27.18 -2.71 10.75
N ASP A 11 28.38 -2.62 10.17
CA ASP A 11 28.85 -1.45 9.42
C ASP A 11 28.24 -1.39 8.00
N SER A 12 27.89 -2.55 7.44
CA SER A 12 27.25 -2.65 6.12
C SER A 12 25.77 -3.05 6.20
N LEU A 13 24.97 -2.61 5.23
CA LEU A 13 23.54 -2.95 5.16
C LEU A 13 23.31 -4.46 5.02
N SER A 14 24.23 -5.15 4.33
CA SER A 14 24.24 -6.60 4.17
C SER A 14 24.37 -7.34 5.50
N ASP A 15 25.02 -6.76 6.51
CA ASP A 15 25.18 -7.41 7.83
C ASP A 15 23.85 -7.53 8.59
N ARG A 16 22.84 -6.74 8.20
CA ARG A 16 21.48 -6.82 8.74
C ARG A 16 20.58 -7.80 7.97
N VAL A 17 21.04 -8.27 6.81
CA VAL A 17 20.27 -9.16 5.95
C VAL A 17 20.54 -10.61 6.37
N ILE A 18 19.53 -11.26 6.94
CA ILE A 18 19.63 -12.62 7.49
C ILE A 18 19.79 -13.69 6.39
N ALA A 19 19.41 -13.37 5.15
CA ALA A 19 19.49 -14.29 4.02
C ALA A 19 19.85 -13.55 2.73
N GLU A 20 20.79 -14.11 1.97
CA GLU A 20 21.20 -13.61 0.66
C GLU A 20 19.98 -13.38 -0.26
N PRO A 21 19.96 -12.27 -1.03
CA PRO A 21 18.89 -12.00 -1.97
C PRO A 21 18.80 -13.12 -3.01
N THR A 22 17.58 -13.51 -3.37
CA THR A 22 17.38 -14.59 -4.33
C THR A 22 17.80 -14.18 -5.74
N GLU A 23 18.56 -15.03 -6.44
CA GLU A 23 18.91 -14.84 -7.86
C GLU A 23 17.74 -15.15 -8.82
N LYS A 24 16.60 -15.59 -8.28
CA LYS A 24 15.42 -15.99 -9.06
C LYS A 24 14.54 -14.78 -9.38
N PRO A 25 13.79 -14.80 -10.49
CA PRO A 25 12.87 -13.72 -10.85
C PRO A 25 11.80 -13.52 -9.76
N ILE A 26 11.65 -12.27 -9.32
CA ILE A 26 10.63 -11.87 -8.35
C ILE A 26 9.38 -11.46 -9.13
N PHE A 27 8.27 -12.13 -8.84
CA PHE A 27 6.98 -11.81 -9.43
C PHE A 27 6.16 -10.96 -8.47
N ALA A 28 5.90 -9.71 -8.83
CA ALA A 28 5.10 -8.77 -8.05
C ALA A 28 3.86 -8.34 -8.85
N MET A 29 2.67 -8.60 -8.31
CA MET A 29 1.40 -8.12 -8.86
C MET A 29 0.91 -6.93 -8.07
N LYS A 30 0.77 -5.77 -8.73
CA LYS A 30 0.11 -4.61 -8.13
C LYS A 30 -1.39 -4.71 -8.38
N THR A 31 -2.16 -5.03 -7.34
CA THR A 31 -3.63 -4.99 -7.40
C THR A 31 -4.12 -3.58 -7.03
N LYS A 32 -5.01 -3.00 -7.83
CA LYS A 32 -5.80 -1.83 -7.43
C LYS A 32 -7.18 -2.36 -7.03
N LEU A 33 -7.37 -2.58 -5.72
CA LEU A 33 -8.61 -3.16 -5.17
C LEU A 33 -9.64 -2.09 -4.84
N ASP A 34 -9.23 -0.83 -4.77
CA ASP A 34 -10.11 0.28 -4.44
C ASP A 34 -10.76 0.84 -5.71
N PRO A 35 -12.08 1.10 -5.68
CA PRO A 35 -12.80 1.75 -6.76
C PRO A 35 -12.19 3.13 -7.06
N GLU A 36 -12.24 3.56 -8.32
CA GLU A 36 -11.66 4.87 -8.69
C GLU A 36 -12.50 6.02 -8.14
N THR A 37 -13.79 5.75 -7.93
CA THR A 37 -14.73 6.74 -7.47
C THR A 37 -15.73 6.16 -6.47
N PRO A 38 -16.22 6.97 -5.50
CA PRO A 38 -17.17 6.51 -4.48
C PRO A 38 -18.58 6.24 -5.04
N GLU A 39 -18.80 6.41 -6.34
CA GLU A 39 -20.00 5.96 -7.06
C GLU A 39 -19.88 4.50 -7.52
N GLU A 40 -18.66 4.02 -7.75
CA GLU A 40 -18.39 2.61 -8.06
C GLU A 40 -18.47 1.78 -6.78
N ASP A 41 -19.26 0.71 -6.82
CA ASP A 41 -19.47 -0.25 -5.72
C ASP A 41 -20.04 0.32 -4.41
N ASN A 42 -20.57 1.55 -4.43
CA ASN A 42 -21.21 2.12 -3.26
C ASN A 42 -22.70 1.74 -3.20
N PRO A 43 -23.13 0.91 -2.23
CA PRO A 43 -24.52 0.46 -2.12
C PRO A 43 -25.51 1.57 -1.78
N TYR A 44 -25.01 2.74 -1.37
CA TYR A 44 -25.80 3.92 -1.06
C TYR A 44 -25.86 4.92 -2.22
N TYR A 45 -25.04 4.73 -3.27
CA TYR A 45 -25.13 5.55 -4.46
C TYR A 45 -26.38 5.19 -5.28
N LYS A 46 -27.10 6.21 -5.72
CA LYS A 46 -28.25 6.07 -6.62
C LYS A 46 -27.94 6.86 -7.88
N GLU A 47 -28.21 6.30 -9.05
CA GLU A 47 -27.98 6.99 -10.34
C GLU A 47 -28.77 8.31 -10.46
N ASN A 48 -29.85 8.45 -9.70
CA ASN A 48 -30.82 9.53 -9.81
C ASN A 48 -30.66 10.61 -8.73
N ILE A 49 -29.49 10.73 -8.10
CA ILE A 49 -29.29 11.75 -7.05
C ILE A 49 -29.38 13.17 -7.60
N SER A 50 -29.92 14.07 -6.78
CA SER A 50 -29.96 15.50 -7.07
C SER A 50 -28.54 16.10 -7.10
N GLN A 51 -28.39 17.27 -7.74
CA GLN A 51 -27.10 17.97 -7.73
C GLN A 51 -26.63 18.36 -6.32
N GLU A 52 -27.55 18.65 -5.40
CA GLU A 52 -27.21 18.94 -4.01
C GLU A 52 -26.65 17.71 -3.28
N GLU A 53 -27.26 16.54 -3.48
CA GLU A 53 -26.77 15.27 -2.92
C GLU A 53 -25.41 14.89 -3.51
N ARG A 54 -25.20 15.12 -4.81
CA ARG A 54 -23.90 14.89 -5.45
C ARG A 54 -22.82 15.77 -4.85
N LYS A 55 -23.11 17.05 -4.63
CA LYS A 55 -22.17 18.00 -4.01
C LYS A 55 -21.80 17.61 -2.58
N LYS A 56 -22.77 17.12 -1.79
CA LYS A 56 -22.52 16.60 -0.43
C LYS A 56 -21.66 15.33 -0.45
N LEU A 57 -21.89 14.46 -1.44
CA LEU A 57 -21.09 13.25 -1.63
C LEU A 57 -19.63 13.62 -1.95
N ASP A 58 -19.42 14.54 -2.88
CA ASP A 58 -18.09 15.03 -3.27
C ASP A 58 -17.37 15.69 -2.08
N GLU A 59 -18.08 16.51 -1.29
CA GLU A 59 -17.54 17.14 -0.08
C GLU A 59 -17.17 16.11 1.00
N TYR A 60 -18.00 15.08 1.20
CA TYR A 60 -17.75 14.01 2.18
C TYR A 60 -16.55 13.13 1.80
N PHE A 61 -16.44 12.76 0.53
CA PHE A 61 -15.34 11.92 0.03
C PHE A 61 -14.11 12.73 -0.40
N GLY A 62 -14.13 14.06 -0.28
CA GLY A 62 -12.99 14.93 -0.56
C GLY A 62 -12.61 15.00 -2.05
N LYS A 63 -13.57 14.75 -2.96
CA LYS A 63 -13.38 15.05 -4.39
C LYS A 63 -13.41 16.56 -4.56
N SER A 64 -12.24 17.18 -4.58
CA SER A 64 -12.06 18.60 -4.84
C SER A 64 -11.86 18.92 -6.31
#